data_AF-A0A812PV30-F1
#
_entry.id   AF-A0A812PV30-F1
#
_cell.length_a   1.000
_cell.length_b   1.000
_cell.length_c   1.000
_cell.angle_alpha   90.00
_cell.angle_beta   90.00
_cell.angle_gamma   90.00
#
_symmetry.space_group_name_H-M   'P 1'
#
loop_
_entity.id
_entity.type
_entity.pdbx_description
1 polymer ?
#
loop_
_entity_poly.entity_id
_entity_poly.type
_entity_poly.pdbx_seq_one_letter_code
_entity_poly.pdbx_strand_id
1 'polypeptide(L)'
;MVQEPWPSRDVQNDGPCTKLQSVLAMEIDTDGVMWVVDSGPKRIQNLGPEQGVLDVRSSEITRGRECPPKVVLIDIPTGDVIHSYEFPDSSAKKSSLRDGSLLTDLVLDVKRKIAYISDSNGPEDAVGGIIVYDLENNRSRRFHPENNCVEKAEPLGSV
;
A
#
# COMPACT_ATOMS: atom_id res chain seq x y z
N MET A 1 22.18 15.95 10.96
CA MET A 1 21.20 14.95 11.39
C MET A 1 21.40 13.74 10.50
N VAL A 2 21.76 12.58 11.06
CA VAL A 2 21.95 11.34 10.32
C VAL A 2 20.65 10.53 10.47
N GLN A 3 20.13 9.97 9.38
CA GLN A 3 18.97 9.10 9.40
C GLN A 3 19.42 7.65 9.56
N GLU A 4 18.69 6.86 10.33
CA GLU A 4 18.93 5.44 10.54
C GLU A 4 17.66 4.65 10.21
N PRO A 5 17.76 3.45 9.60
CA PRO A 5 16.60 2.61 9.36
C PRO A 5 15.92 2.19 10.66
N TRP A 6 14.59 2.28 10.69
CA TRP A 6 13.76 1.85 11.81
C TRP A 6 12.74 0.80 11.36
N PRO A 7 12.45 -0.25 12.14
CA PRO A 7 13.05 -0.60 13.43
C PRO A 7 14.47 -1.16 13.29
N SER A 8 14.83 -1.62 12.10
CA SER A 8 16.18 -2.07 11.79
C SER A 8 16.44 -2.04 10.29
N ARG A 9 17.72 -2.18 9.93
CA ARG A 9 18.13 -2.33 8.54
C ARG A 9 17.55 -3.60 7.89
N ASP A 10 17.29 -4.64 8.67
CA ASP A 10 16.77 -5.90 8.15
C ASP A 10 15.34 -5.79 7.59
N VAL A 11 14.53 -4.89 8.16
CA VAL A 11 13.14 -4.62 7.72
C VAL A 11 13.09 -3.72 6.47
N GLN A 12 14.09 -2.86 6.26
CA GLN A 12 14.11 -1.86 5.18
C GLN A 12 15.08 -2.17 4.01
N ASN A 13 15.98 -3.15 4.13
CA ASN A 13 16.91 -3.50 3.06
C ASN A 13 16.20 -4.05 1.81
N ASP A 14 16.80 -3.84 0.63
CA ASP A 14 16.45 -4.54 -0.60
C ASP A 14 16.42 -6.06 -0.35
N GLY A 15 15.26 -6.69 -0.57
CA GLY A 15 15.08 -8.10 -0.23
C GLY A 15 13.69 -8.64 -0.55
N PRO A 16 13.31 -9.80 0.01
CA PRO A 16 12.04 -10.45 -0.30
C PRO A 16 10.83 -9.59 0.09
N CYS A 17 9.67 -9.91 -0.46
CA CYS A 17 8.42 -9.16 -0.24
C CYS A 17 7.93 -9.09 1.20
N THR A 18 8.51 -9.89 2.09
CA THR A 18 8.32 -9.80 3.55
C THR A 18 8.94 -8.53 4.15
N LYS A 19 9.85 -7.86 3.45
CA LYS A 19 10.47 -6.58 3.85
C LYS A 19 9.69 -5.39 3.28
N LEU A 20 9.86 -4.22 3.88
CA LEU A 20 9.26 -2.97 3.40
C LEU A 20 9.91 -2.56 2.06
N GLN A 21 9.08 -2.24 1.07
CA GLN A 21 9.51 -1.89 -0.28
C GLN A 21 9.38 -0.38 -0.53
N SER A 22 8.19 0.19 -0.28
CA SER A 22 7.90 1.60 -0.47
C SER A 22 6.81 2.07 0.49
N VAL A 23 7.24 2.59 1.64
CA VAL A 23 6.36 3.20 2.63
C VAL A 23 6.08 4.66 2.24
N LEU A 24 4.80 4.99 2.09
CA LEU A 24 4.35 6.37 1.83
C LEU A 24 3.46 6.90 2.95
N ALA A 25 2.84 6.02 3.74
CA ALA A 25 2.00 6.37 4.87
C ALA A 25 2.26 5.46 6.07
N MET A 26 2.19 6.05 7.25
CA MET A 26 2.21 5.35 8.54
C MET A 26 1.38 6.13 9.55
N GLU A 27 0.76 5.42 10.50
CA GLU A 27 0.01 6.00 11.61
C GLU A 27 0.32 5.22 12.89
N ILE A 28 0.37 5.90 14.04
CA ILE A 28 0.62 5.26 15.34
C ILE A 28 -0.68 5.26 16.13
N ASP A 29 -1.17 4.08 16.53
CA ASP A 29 -2.36 3.98 17.36
C ASP A 29 -2.08 4.25 18.84
N THR A 30 -3.15 4.31 19.64
CA THR A 30 -3.07 4.60 21.07
C THR A 30 -2.42 3.49 21.90
N ASP A 31 -2.25 2.30 21.34
CA ASP A 31 -1.63 1.16 22.00
C ASP A 31 -0.12 1.08 21.71
N GLY A 32 0.41 2.02 20.91
CA GLY A 32 1.81 2.06 20.54
C GLY A 32 2.17 1.13 19.38
N VAL A 33 1.18 0.78 18.54
CA VAL A 33 1.43 0.03 17.30
C VAL A 33 1.50 1.01 16.13
N MET A 34 2.58 0.93 15.37
CA MET A 34 2.72 1.63 14.10
C MET A 34 2.10 0.79 12.99
N TRP A 35 1.10 1.35 12.33
CA TRP A 35 0.49 0.82 11.13
C TRP A 35 1.21 1.43 9.94
N VAL A 36 1.82 0.58 9.11
CA VAL A 36 2.63 0.98 7.96
C VAL A 36 1.95 0.48 6.70
N VAL A 37 1.80 1.37 5.71
CA VAL A 37 1.30 0.99 4.39
C VAL A 37 2.45 0.99 3.39
N ASP A 38 2.71 -0.19 2.85
CA ASP A 38 3.72 -0.43 1.82
C ASP A 38 3.04 -0.64 0.47
N SER A 39 3.33 0.24 -0.49
CA SER A 39 2.75 0.17 -1.85
C SER A 39 3.39 -0.91 -2.72
N GLY A 40 4.39 -1.64 -2.22
CA GLY A 40 5.18 -2.57 -3.04
C GLY A 40 6.26 -1.83 -3.85
N PRO A 41 6.90 -2.50 -4.83
CA PRO A 41 8.01 -1.90 -5.56
C PRO A 41 7.54 -0.70 -6.37
N LYS A 42 8.27 0.42 -6.26
CA LYS A 42 8.07 1.55 -7.16
C LYS A 42 8.33 1.09 -8.59
N ARG A 43 7.31 1.12 -9.45
CA ARG A 43 7.54 1.12 -10.89
C ARG A 43 8.19 2.47 -11.21
N ILE A 44 9.53 2.51 -11.16
CA ILE A 44 10.25 3.50 -11.96
C ILE A 44 9.88 3.15 -13.40
N GLN A 45 8.88 3.85 -13.93
CA GLN A 45 8.58 3.79 -15.35
C GLN A 45 9.87 4.17 -16.05
N ASN A 46 10.34 3.31 -16.95
CA ASN A 46 11.49 3.60 -17.77
C ASN A 46 11.22 4.96 -18.47
N LEU A 47 11.86 6.03 -17.98
CA LEU A 47 12.06 7.22 -18.79
C LEU A 47 12.78 6.71 -20.06
N GLY A 48 12.25 7.06 -21.22
CA GLY A 48 12.53 6.39 -22.49
C GLY A 48 14.02 6.28 -22.85
N PRO A 49 14.32 5.58 -23.95
CA PRO A 49 15.69 5.18 -24.33
C PRO A 49 16.71 6.31 -24.53
N GLU A 50 16.32 7.57 -24.43
CA GLU A 50 17.24 8.72 -24.42
C GLU A 50 17.93 8.93 -23.05
N GLN A 51 17.51 8.23 -21.99
CA GLN A 51 18.11 8.32 -20.65
C GLN A 51 18.57 6.95 -20.13
N GLY A 52 19.59 6.35 -20.75
CA GLY A 52 20.45 5.35 -20.13
C GLY A 52 19.74 4.13 -19.53
N VAL A 53 19.22 3.27 -20.40
CA VAL A 53 18.47 2.05 -20.02
C VAL A 53 19.40 1.02 -19.36
N LEU A 54 19.19 0.76 -18.06
CA LEU A 54 19.40 -0.58 -17.52
C LEU A 54 18.19 -1.42 -17.96
N ASP A 55 18.40 -2.30 -18.93
CA ASP A 55 17.40 -3.25 -19.40
C ASP A 55 17.14 -4.28 -18.30
N VAL A 56 16.29 -3.93 -17.34
CA VAL A 56 15.89 -4.85 -16.27
C VAL A 56 14.69 -5.68 -16.72
N ARG A 57 14.73 -6.22 -17.94
CA ARG A 57 13.84 -7.30 -18.40
C ARG A 57 14.57 -8.65 -18.53
N SER A 58 15.89 -8.70 -18.39
CA SER A 58 16.69 -9.90 -18.69
C SER A 58 17.60 -10.41 -17.56
N SER A 59 17.26 -10.20 -16.29
CA SER A 59 17.98 -10.85 -15.20
C SER A 59 17.02 -11.38 -14.15
N GLU A 60 17.40 -12.46 -13.48
CA GLU A 60 16.70 -13.09 -12.35
C GLU A 60 16.31 -12.09 -11.22
N ILE A 61 16.75 -10.83 -11.32
CA ILE A 61 16.40 -9.61 -10.55
C ILE A 61 14.97 -9.09 -10.87
N THR A 62 14.32 -9.48 -11.98
CA THR A 62 12.89 -9.18 -12.24
C THR A 62 11.92 -10.05 -11.46
N ARG A 63 12.32 -11.25 -11.04
CA ARG A 63 11.38 -12.20 -10.40
C ARG A 63 11.03 -11.86 -8.95
N GLY A 64 11.79 -10.96 -8.32
CA GLY A 64 11.49 -10.40 -7.01
C GLY A 64 10.60 -9.14 -7.04
N ARG A 65 10.18 -8.66 -8.23
CA ARG A 65 9.50 -7.35 -8.40
C ARG A 65 7.97 -7.41 -8.47
N GLU A 66 7.36 -8.43 -7.89
CA GLU A 66 5.90 -8.52 -7.72
C GLU A 66 5.52 -8.58 -6.24
N CYS A 67 6.09 -7.70 -5.40
CA CYS A 67 5.60 -7.63 -4.03
C CYS A 67 4.21 -7.01 -4.00
N PRO A 68 3.21 -7.70 -3.44
CA PRO A 68 1.91 -7.10 -3.23
C PRO A 68 2.07 -5.87 -2.32
N PRO A 69 1.24 -4.85 -2.53
CA PRO A 69 1.01 -3.86 -1.50
C PRO A 69 0.58 -4.57 -0.20
N LYS A 70 1.00 -4.04 0.95
CA LYS A 70 0.72 -4.66 2.24
C LYS A 70 0.54 -3.63 3.35
N VAL A 71 -0.17 -4.04 4.40
CA VAL A 71 -0.21 -3.38 5.70
C VAL A 71 0.70 -4.15 6.65
N VAL A 72 1.59 -3.45 7.35
CA VAL A 72 2.50 -4.03 8.35
C VAL A 72 2.24 -3.33 9.69
N LEU A 73 2.05 -4.11 10.75
CA LEU A 73 1.94 -3.57 12.11
C LEU A 73 3.24 -3.85 12.84
N ILE A 74 3.81 -2.81 13.44
CA ILE A 74 5.06 -2.85 14.18
C ILE A 74 4.78 -2.38 15.61
N ASP A 75 5.11 -3.20 16.60
CA ASP A 75 5.11 -2.78 17.99
C ASP A 75 6.23 -1.75 18.20
N ILE A 76 5.90 -0.51 18.56
CA ILE A 76 6.91 0.54 18.69
C ILE A 76 7.88 0.28 19.86
N PRO A 77 7.40 -0.16 21.04
CA PRO A 77 8.29 -0.47 22.16
C PRO A 77 9.39 -1.48 21.84
N THR A 78 9.07 -2.57 21.12
CA THR A 78 10.05 -3.62 20.80
C THR A 78 10.68 -3.49 19.41
N GLY A 79 10.01 -2.82 18.49
CA GLY A 79 10.38 -2.78 17.07
C GLY A 79 10.00 -4.05 16.31
N ASP A 80 9.22 -4.95 16.91
CA ASP A 80 8.84 -6.21 16.28
C ASP A 80 7.71 -6.03 15.28
N VAL A 81 7.83 -6.68 14.13
CA VAL A 81 6.70 -6.83 13.19
C VAL A 81 5.73 -7.85 13.79
N ILE A 82 4.58 -7.38 14.25
CA ILE A 82 3.57 -8.21 14.92
C ILE A 82 2.48 -8.72 13.98
N HIS A 83 2.31 -8.06 12.82
CA HIS A 83 1.39 -8.52 11.78
C HIS A 83 1.78 -8.00 10.40
N SER A 84 1.47 -8.78 9.36
CA SER A 84 1.63 -8.39 7.96
C SER A 84 0.48 -8.94 7.13
N TYR A 85 -0.23 -8.07 6.45
CA TYR A 85 -1.35 -8.39 5.57
C TYR A 85 -1.03 -7.96 4.13
N GLU A 86 -0.89 -8.92 3.24
CA GLU A 86 -0.77 -8.67 1.80
C GLU A 86 -2.16 -8.48 1.20
N PHE A 87 -2.36 -7.40 0.45
CA PHE A 87 -3.62 -7.21 -0.26
C PHE A 87 -3.77 -8.27 -1.36
N PRO A 88 -4.91 -8.98 -1.42
CA PRO A 88 -5.13 -9.98 -2.44
C PRO A 88 -5.17 -9.34 -3.82
N ASP A 89 -4.62 -10.04 -4.80
CA ASP A 89 -4.74 -9.59 -6.19
C ASP A 89 -6.17 -9.79 -6.67
N SER A 90 -6.66 -8.83 -7.47
CA SER A 90 -7.97 -8.95 -8.09
C SER A 90 -7.80 -9.40 -9.53
N SER A 91 -8.58 -10.38 -9.97
CA SER A 91 -8.60 -10.83 -11.37
C SER A 91 -9.05 -9.74 -12.35
N ALA A 92 -9.76 -8.72 -11.87
CA ALA A 92 -10.10 -7.54 -12.64
C ALA A 92 -8.98 -6.49 -12.56
N LYS A 93 -8.23 -6.32 -13.66
CA LYS A 93 -7.08 -5.40 -13.78
C LYS A 93 -7.29 -4.02 -13.15
N LYS A 94 -8.45 -3.39 -13.36
CA LYS A 94 -8.79 -2.06 -12.82
C LYS A 94 -8.93 -1.99 -11.29
N SER A 95 -8.98 -3.15 -10.64
CA SER A 95 -9.04 -3.30 -9.19
C SER A 95 -7.80 -3.95 -8.60
N SER A 96 -6.82 -4.32 -9.43
CA SER A 96 -5.54 -4.81 -8.95
C SER A 96 -4.71 -3.64 -8.40
N LEU A 97 -4.26 -3.78 -7.16
CA LEU A 97 -3.35 -2.82 -6.55
C LEU A 97 -1.90 -2.96 -7.08
N ARG A 98 -1.61 -4.07 -7.77
CA ARG A 98 -0.26 -4.37 -8.29
C ARG A 98 0.09 -3.58 -9.55
N ASP A 99 -0.92 -2.97 -10.18
CA ASP A 99 -0.80 -2.26 -11.46
C ASP A 99 -0.65 -0.73 -11.32
N GLY A 100 -0.17 -0.27 -10.16
CA GLY A 100 0.23 1.14 -9.99
C GLY A 100 -0.51 1.90 -8.90
N SER A 101 -1.12 1.20 -7.93
CA SER A 101 -1.66 1.87 -6.75
C SER A 101 -0.56 2.59 -5.99
N LEU A 102 -0.89 3.81 -5.56
CA LEU A 102 -0.04 4.64 -4.72
C LEU A 102 -0.79 4.82 -3.42
N LEU A 103 -0.40 4.08 -2.39
CA LEU A 103 -1.07 4.10 -1.09
C LEU A 103 -0.50 5.25 -0.27
N THR A 104 -1.15 6.40 -0.36
CA THR A 104 -0.56 7.70 -0.01
C THR A 104 -0.85 8.17 1.41
N ASP A 105 -1.93 7.69 2.02
CA ASP A 105 -2.37 8.10 3.35
C ASP A 105 -3.12 6.96 4.06
N LEU A 106 -3.16 7.04 5.38
CA LEU A 106 -3.79 6.07 6.28
C LEU A 106 -4.45 6.79 7.45
N VAL A 107 -5.71 6.47 7.74
CA VAL A 107 -6.39 6.86 8.99
C VAL A 107 -6.99 5.65 9.68
N LEU A 108 -6.98 5.66 11.02
CA LEU A 108 -7.37 4.51 11.84
C LEU A 108 -8.68 4.76 12.60
N ASP A 109 -9.61 3.82 12.53
CA ASP A 109 -10.64 3.59 13.56
C ASP A 109 -10.09 2.54 14.53
N VAL A 110 -9.32 3.01 15.53
CA VAL A 110 -8.63 2.14 16.50
C VAL A 110 -9.61 1.24 17.25
N LYS A 111 -10.79 1.77 17.60
CA LYS A 111 -11.80 1.00 18.35
C LYS A 111 -12.34 -0.18 17.56
N ARG A 112 -12.55 0.01 16.24
CA ARG A 112 -13.00 -1.07 15.35
C ARG A 112 -11.85 -1.85 14.72
N LYS A 113 -10.60 -1.43 14.94
CA LYS A 113 -9.40 -1.99 14.30
C LYS A 113 -9.49 -1.97 12.77
N ILE A 114 -9.98 -0.85 12.24
CA ILE A 114 -10.13 -0.62 10.80
C ILE A 114 -9.17 0.46 10.34
N ALA A 115 -8.47 0.19 9.25
CA ALA A 115 -7.65 1.14 8.52
C ALA A 115 -8.37 1.59 7.25
N TYR A 116 -8.43 2.89 7.02
CA TYR A 116 -8.87 3.50 5.76
C TYR A 116 -7.65 4.08 5.05
N ILE A 117 -7.39 3.60 3.84
CA ILE A 117 -6.16 3.87 3.10
C ILE A 117 -6.53 4.53 1.78
N SER A 118 -5.92 5.66 1.47
CA SER A 118 -6.11 6.30 0.17
C SER A 118 -5.26 5.61 -0.89
N ASP A 119 -5.88 5.25 -2.00
CA ASP A 119 -5.20 4.81 -3.22
C ASP A 119 -5.34 5.91 -4.27
N SER A 120 -4.28 6.68 -4.46
CA SER A 120 -4.30 7.82 -5.39
C SER A 120 -4.12 7.41 -6.86
N ASN A 121 -3.71 6.16 -7.12
CA ASN A 121 -3.39 5.58 -8.41
C ASN A 121 -2.36 6.35 -9.29
N GLY A 122 -1.49 5.62 -9.98
CA GLY A 122 -0.35 6.17 -10.73
C GLY A 122 -0.40 6.13 -12.27
N PRO A 123 -1.15 5.22 -12.94
CA PRO A 123 -1.30 5.22 -14.41
C PRO A 123 -2.51 6.02 -14.97
N GLU A 124 -2.45 6.40 -16.25
CA GLU A 124 -3.42 7.27 -16.95
C GLU A 124 -4.88 6.76 -17.01
N ASP A 125 -5.12 5.46 -16.80
CA ASP A 125 -6.46 4.82 -16.86
C ASP A 125 -6.95 4.31 -15.49
N ALA A 126 -6.21 4.63 -14.44
CA ALA A 126 -6.37 3.99 -13.15
C ALA A 126 -7.16 4.91 -12.21
N VAL A 127 -8.33 4.45 -11.76
CA VAL A 127 -9.22 5.27 -10.92
C VAL A 127 -8.78 5.20 -9.47
N GLY A 128 -8.64 6.34 -8.80
CA GLY A 128 -8.37 6.40 -7.36
C GLY A 128 -9.48 5.75 -6.53
N GLY A 129 -9.16 5.39 -5.30
CA GLY A 129 -10.08 4.70 -4.41
C GLY A 129 -9.70 4.77 -2.95
N ILE A 130 -10.54 4.16 -2.12
CA ILE A 130 -10.30 3.96 -0.69
C ILE A 130 -10.26 2.47 -0.43
N ILE A 131 -9.22 2.00 0.22
CA ILE A 131 -9.15 0.63 0.73
C ILE A 131 -9.55 0.66 2.19
N VAL A 132 -10.48 -0.22 2.57
CA VAL A 132 -10.83 -0.48 3.96
C VAL A 132 -10.22 -1.81 4.33
N TYR A 133 -9.31 -1.79 5.31
CA TYR A 133 -8.71 -2.99 5.89
C TYR A 133 -9.26 -3.21 7.31
N ASP A 134 -9.78 -4.40 7.55
CA ASP A 134 -10.36 -4.87 8.80
C ASP A 134 -9.38 -5.88 9.42
N LEU A 135 -8.67 -5.45 10.47
CA LEU A 135 -7.64 -6.26 11.13
C LEU A 135 -8.23 -7.47 11.83
N GLU A 136 -9.38 -7.30 12.49
CA GLU A 136 -10.02 -8.37 13.26
C GLU A 136 -10.44 -9.55 12.37
N ASN A 137 -10.96 -9.25 11.18
CA ASN A 137 -11.35 -10.27 10.20
C ASN A 137 -10.26 -10.57 9.16
N ASN A 138 -9.10 -9.92 9.27
CA ASN A 138 -7.96 -9.99 8.36
C ASN A 138 -8.34 -9.95 6.87
N ARG A 139 -9.18 -8.97 6.51
CA ARG A 139 -9.71 -8.82 5.14
C ARG A 139 -9.72 -7.36 4.71
N SER A 140 -9.74 -7.13 3.41
CA SER A 140 -9.82 -5.80 2.84
C SER A 140 -10.86 -5.70 1.74
N ARG A 141 -11.31 -4.48 1.49
CA ARG A 141 -12.15 -4.14 0.34
C ARG A 141 -11.74 -2.80 -0.23
N ARG A 142 -11.56 -2.75 -1.55
CA ARG A 142 -11.31 -1.51 -2.29
C ARG A 142 -12.63 -0.94 -2.80
N PHE A 143 -12.88 0.32 -2.49
CA PHE A 143 -13.97 1.13 -2.99
C PHE A 143 -13.41 2.10 -4.03
N HIS A 144 -13.98 2.09 -5.23
CA HIS A 144 -13.64 3.04 -6.28
C HIS A 144 -14.87 3.30 -7.16
N PRO A 145 -14.92 4.43 -7.87
CA PRO A 145 -16.08 4.83 -8.68
C PRO A 145 -16.62 3.76 -9.63
N GLU A 146 -15.76 2.97 -10.28
CA GLU A 146 -16.20 1.94 -11.23
C GLU A 146 -16.75 0.66 -10.57
N ASN A 147 -16.42 0.40 -9.30
CA ASN A 147 -17.00 -0.70 -8.52
C ASN A 147 -18.28 -0.31 -7.76
N ASN A 148 -18.65 0.98 -7.78
CA ASN A 148 -19.76 1.50 -7.00
C ASN A 148 -20.89 2.06 -7.89
N CYS A 149 -21.19 1.36 -8.99
CA CYS A 149 -22.45 1.53 -9.68
C CYS A 149 -23.59 1.21 -8.69
N VAL A 150 -24.37 2.24 -8.37
CA VAL A 150 -25.53 2.30 -7.45
C VAL A 150 -25.22 2.68 -5.99
N GLU A 151 -24.75 3.92 -5.79
CA GLU A 151 -25.48 4.85 -4.93
C GLU A 151 -25.11 6.27 -5.40
N LYS A 152 -26.02 6.91 -6.13
CA LYS A 152 -25.96 8.37 -6.28
C LYS A 152 -26.09 8.92 -4.86
N ALA A 153 -25.10 9.66 -4.39
CA ALA A 153 -25.31 10.51 -3.23
C ALA A 153 -26.50 11.41 -3.54
N GLU A 154 -27.64 11.19 -2.89
CA GLU A 154 -28.74 12.13 -2.98
C GLU A 154 -28.26 13.46 -2.37
N PRO A 155 -28.52 14.60 -3.03
CA PRO A 155 -28.18 15.88 -2.45
C PRO A 155 -28.88 15.99 -1.09
N LEU A 156 -28.11 16.33 -0.05
CA LEU A 156 -28.68 16.73 1.22
C LEU A 156 -29.67 17.86 0.91
N GLY A 157 -30.96 17.57 1.10
CA GLY A 157 -32.03 18.53 0.87
C GLY A 157 -31.67 19.85 1.52
N SER A 158 -31.83 20.94 0.77
CA SER A 158 -31.60 22.30 1.24
C SER A 158 -32.35 22.50 2.56
N VAL A 159 -31.61 22.84 3.62
CA VAL A 159 -32.16 23.35 4.89
C VAL A 159 -32.72 24.75 4.67
#